data_AF-A0A7W5VMF3-F1
#
_entry.id   AF-A0A7W5VMF3-F1
#
_cell.length_a   1.000
_cell.length_b   1.000
_cell.length_c   1.000
_cell.angle_alpha   90.00
_cell.angle_beta   90.00
_cell.angle_gamma   90.00
#
_symmetry.space_group_name_H-M   'P 1'
#
loop_
_entity.id
_entity.type
_entity.pdbx_description
1 polymer ?
#
loop_
_entity_poly.entity_id
_entity_poly.type
_entity_poly.pdbx_seq_one_letter_code
_entity_poly.pdbx_strand_id
1 'polypeptide(L)'
;MRPVVLTPGEREQPAWIPADTLREVRERAADGATVLVRLPAPLDAALAAAAVYRRAGAGVFVTEHTDQVRLALEMTDCLSGTRPPALTRRGLA
;
A
#
# COMPACT_ATOMS: atom_id res chain seq x y z
N MET A 1 -3.50 0.44 9.92
CA MET A 1 -4.20 -0.63 9.16
C MET A 1 -3.17 -1.42 8.35
N ARG A 2 -3.26 -2.76 8.31
CA ARG A 2 -2.43 -3.58 7.41
C ARG A 2 -2.91 -3.39 5.97
N PRO A 3 -2.04 -3.11 4.99
CA PRO A 3 -2.49 -2.86 3.64
C PRO A 3 -3.01 -4.13 2.98
N VAL A 4 -4.03 -3.97 2.13
CA VAL A 4 -4.64 -5.03 1.32
C VAL A 4 -4.14 -4.88 -0.12
N VAL A 5 -3.73 -6.00 -0.73
CA VAL A 5 -3.26 -6.03 -2.13
C VAL A 5 -4.10 -7.04 -2.88
N LEU A 6 -4.72 -6.57 -3.95
CA LEU A 6 -5.69 -7.29 -4.77
C LEU A 6 -5.19 -7.43 -6.20
N THR A 7 -5.57 -8.53 -6.84
CA THR A 7 -5.42 -8.69 -8.28
C THR A 7 -6.54 -7.92 -9.00
N PRO A 8 -6.33 -7.32 -10.19
CA PRO A 8 -7.41 -6.74 -10.97
C PRO A 8 -8.58 -7.72 -11.18
N GLY A 9 -9.80 -7.26 -10.94
CA GLY A 9 -11.02 -8.08 -11.03
C GLY A 9 -11.37 -8.86 -9.76
N GLU A 10 -10.50 -8.86 -8.74
CA GLU A 10 -10.86 -9.34 -7.41
C GLU A 10 -11.92 -8.42 -6.76
N ARG A 11 -12.75 -8.97 -5.86
CA ARG A 11 -13.89 -8.25 -5.31
C ARG A 11 -13.44 -7.09 -4.41
N GLU A 12 -13.74 -5.87 -4.86
CA GLU A 12 -13.60 -4.65 -4.07
C GLU A 12 -14.76 -4.47 -3.07
N GLN A 13 -14.46 -3.95 -1.88
CA GLN A 13 -15.51 -3.62 -0.91
C GLN A 13 -16.12 -2.24 -1.24
N PRO A 14 -17.46 -2.09 -1.21
CA PRO A 14 -18.11 -0.82 -1.50
C PRO A 14 -17.70 0.35 -0.59
N ALA A 15 -17.18 0.07 0.60
CA ALA A 15 -16.71 1.07 1.55
C ALA A 15 -15.33 1.66 1.22
N TRP A 16 -14.60 1.09 0.25
CA TRP A 16 -13.30 1.58 -0.16
C TRP A 16 -13.45 2.72 -1.17
N ILE A 17 -12.71 3.81 -0.95
CA ILE A 17 -12.84 5.02 -1.76
C ILE A 17 -11.68 5.07 -2.76
N PRO A 18 -11.93 5.00 -4.08
CA PRO A 18 -10.87 5.07 -5.08
C PRO A 18 -10.19 6.44 -5.06
N ALA A 19 -8.89 6.48 -5.36
CA ALA A 19 -8.12 7.70 -5.57
C ALA A 19 -7.05 7.50 -6.62
N ASP A 20 -6.87 8.50 -7.48
CA ASP A 20 -5.93 8.42 -8.62
C ASP A 20 -4.71 9.36 -8.44
N THR A 21 -4.77 10.26 -7.46
CA THR A 21 -3.71 11.24 -7.21
C THR A 21 -3.24 11.24 -5.77
N LEU A 22 -1.99 11.66 -5.56
CA LEU A 22 -1.40 11.72 -4.21
C LEU A 22 -2.15 12.66 -3.27
N ARG A 23 -2.67 13.76 -3.82
CA ARG A 23 -3.46 14.74 -3.08
C ARG A 23 -4.75 14.11 -2.56
N GLU A 24 -5.50 13.46 -3.44
CA GLU A 24 -6.75 12.79 -3.08
C GLU A 24 -6.55 11.69 -2.03
N VAL A 25 -5.47 10.91 -2.15
CA VAL A 25 -5.14 9.90 -1.15
C VAL A 25 -4.95 10.52 0.23
N ARG A 26 -4.21 11.63 0.32
CA ARG A 26 -3.95 12.32 1.60
C ARG A 26 -5.22 12.90 2.21
N GLU A 27 -6.01 13.61 1.40
CA GLU A 27 -7.26 14.24 1.85
C GLU A 27 -8.22 13.17 2.39
N ARG A 28 -8.49 12.12 1.61
CA ARG A 28 -9.42 11.05 2.01
C ARG A 28 -8.91 10.23 3.19
N ALA A 29 -7.60 9.96 3.26
CA ALA A 29 -7.02 9.25 4.41
C ALA A 29 -7.08 10.09 5.70
N ALA A 30 -6.90 11.40 5.61
CA ALA A 30 -7.06 12.31 6.75
C ALA A 30 -8.51 12.32 7.29
N ASP A 31 -9.49 12.15 6.40
CA ASP A 31 -10.90 11.98 6.76
C ASP A 31 -11.24 10.57 7.30
N GLY A 32 -10.24 9.69 7.44
CA GLY A 32 -10.39 8.33 7.95
C GLY A 32 -10.94 7.31 6.93
N ALA A 33 -11.02 7.68 5.65
CA ALA A 33 -11.49 6.76 4.61
C ALA A 33 -10.47 5.63 4.34
N THR A 34 -10.96 4.45 3.98
CA THR A 34 -10.10 3.38 3.45
C THR A 34 -9.88 3.63 1.96
N VAL A 35 -8.71 4.17 1.61
CA VAL A 35 -8.41 4.58 0.24
C VAL A 35 -7.89 3.40 -0.59
N LEU A 36 -8.49 3.20 -1.75
CA LEU A 36 -8.07 2.26 -2.79
C LEU A 36 -7.32 2.99 -3.90
N VAL A 37 -6.17 2.46 -4.30
CA VAL A 37 -5.41 2.94 -5.45
C VAL A 37 -5.19 1.82 -6.45
N ARG A 38 -5.29 2.14 -7.74
CA ARG A 38 -4.90 1.23 -8.82
C ARG A 38 -3.46 1.57 -9.22
N LEU A 39 -2.59 0.58 -9.21
CA LEU A 39 -1.17 0.78 -9.51
C LEU A 39 -0.92 0.68 -11.03
N PRO A 40 0.09 1.40 -11.55
CA PRO A 40 0.48 1.26 -12.95
C PRO A 40 0.99 -0.16 -13.24
N ALA A 41 0.85 -0.60 -14.49
CA ALA A 41 1.17 -1.98 -14.89
C ALA A 41 2.67 -2.35 -14.82
N PRO A 42 3.64 -1.47 -15.18
CA PRO A 42 5.05 -1.79 -15.04
C PRO A 42 5.44 -1.99 -13.58
N LEU A 43 6.19 -3.06 -13.28
CA LEU A 43 6.54 -3.45 -11.91
C LEU A 43 7.27 -2.34 -11.15
N ASP A 44 8.30 -1.76 -11.73
CA ASP A 44 9.08 -0.66 -11.17
C ASP A 44 8.20 0.57 -10.82
N ALA A 45 7.31 0.95 -11.74
CA ALA A 45 6.34 2.02 -11.50
C ALA A 45 5.35 1.64 -10.39
N ALA A 46 4.88 0.39 -10.36
CA ALA A 46 3.95 -0.10 -9.35
C ALA A 46 4.56 -0.05 -7.94
N LEU A 47 5.82 -0.48 -7.79
CA LEU A 47 6.54 -0.45 -6.52
C LEU A 47 6.76 0.98 -6.02
N ALA A 48 7.18 1.89 -6.91
CA ALA A 48 7.36 3.29 -6.58
C ALA A 48 6.05 3.95 -6.14
N ALA A 49 4.98 3.75 -6.92
CA ALA A 49 3.65 4.27 -6.61
C ALA A 49 3.09 3.69 -5.30
N ALA A 50 3.23 2.39 -5.07
CA ALA A 50 2.79 1.73 -3.84
C ALA A 50 3.44 2.34 -2.60
N ALA A 51 4.75 2.53 -2.62
CA ALA A 51 5.48 3.13 -1.50
C ALA A 51 5.02 4.57 -1.22
N VAL A 52 4.87 5.39 -2.27
CA VAL A 52 4.43 6.79 -2.15
C VAL A 52 3.00 6.89 -1.63
N TYR A 53 2.07 6.12 -2.21
CA TYR A 53 0.67 6.14 -1.79
C TYR A 53 0.47 5.54 -0.40
N ARG A 54 1.25 4.52 -0.04
CA ARG A 54 1.22 3.97 1.32
C ARG A 54 1.61 5.00 2.36
N ARG A 55 2.70 5.73 2.12
CA ARG A 55 3.13 6.83 3.00
C ARG A 55 2.11 7.96 3.08
N ALA A 56 1.30 8.13 2.03
CA ALA A 56 0.21 9.10 2.00
C ALA A 56 -1.09 8.61 2.68
N GLY A 57 -1.16 7.36 3.12
CA GLY A 57 -2.30 6.81 3.86
C GLY A 57 -3.15 5.79 3.09
N ALA A 58 -2.78 5.39 1.87
CA ALA A 58 -3.52 4.36 1.14
C ALA A 58 -3.52 3.02 1.88
N GLY A 59 -4.68 2.35 1.85
CA GLY A 59 -4.94 1.10 2.55
C GLY A 59 -5.15 -0.10 1.63
N VAL A 60 -5.58 0.13 0.39
CA VAL A 60 -5.90 -0.93 -0.58
C VAL A 60 -5.23 -0.64 -1.92
N PHE A 61 -4.62 -1.66 -2.51
CA PHE A 61 -3.83 -1.54 -3.74
C PHE A 61 -4.28 -2.61 -4.74
N VAL A 62 -4.59 -2.21 -5.96
CA VAL A 62 -4.94 -3.13 -7.06
C VAL A 62 -3.77 -3.20 -8.05
N THR A 63 -3.25 -4.39 -8.31
CA THR A 63 -2.05 -4.60 -9.14
C THR A 63 -1.92 -6.05 -9.62
N GLU A 64 -1.30 -6.25 -10.79
CA GLU A 64 -0.93 -7.60 -11.26
C GLU A 64 0.28 -8.17 -10.48
N HIS A 65 1.09 -7.32 -9.85
CA HIS A 65 2.34 -7.70 -9.14
C HIS A 65 2.14 -7.83 -7.63
N THR A 66 1.17 -8.65 -7.22
CA THR A 66 0.67 -8.66 -5.84
C THR A 66 1.75 -8.97 -4.79
N ASP A 67 2.60 -9.98 -5.01
CA ASP A 67 3.62 -10.39 -4.04
C ASP A 67 4.74 -9.35 -3.88
N GLN A 68 5.21 -8.79 -4.99
CA GLN A 68 6.25 -7.76 -4.98
C GLN A 68 5.74 -6.47 -4.31
N VAL A 69 4.49 -6.08 -4.59
CA VAL A 69 3.87 -4.92 -3.95
C VAL A 69 3.64 -5.16 -2.46
N ARG A 70 3.21 -6.36 -2.05
CA ARG A 70 3.11 -6.71 -0.62
C ARG A 70 4.44 -6.51 0.09
N LEU A 71 5.55 -7.01 -0.46
CA LEU A 71 6.89 -6.83 0.11
C LEU A 71 7.30 -5.35 0.19
N ALA A 72 7.06 -4.57 -0.86
CA ALA A 72 7.37 -3.14 -0.85
C ALA A 72 6.56 -2.36 0.20
N LEU A 73 5.29 -2.71 0.40
CA LEU A 73 4.46 -2.11 1.43
C LEU A 73 4.94 -2.49 2.84
N GLU A 74 5.33 -3.75 3.05
CA GLU A 74 5.92 -4.18 4.31
C GLU A 74 7.22 -3.43 4.64
N MET A 75 8.09 -3.22 3.64
CA MET A 75 9.30 -2.41 3.78
C MET A 75 8.96 -0.94 4.07
N THR A 76 7.98 -0.37 3.38
CA THR A 76 7.52 1.01 3.59
C THR A 76 7.00 1.22 5.01
N ASP A 77 6.25 0.26 5.54
CA ASP A 77 5.74 0.28 6.91
C ASP A 77 6.86 0.18 7.94
N CYS A 78 7.92 -0.59 7.66
CA CYS A 78 9.11 -0.67 8.49
C CYS A 78 9.88 0.65 8.51
N LEU A 79 10.12 1.25 7.33
CA LEU A 79 10.81 2.54 7.20
C LEU A 79 10.03 3.68 7.85
N SER A 80 8.71 3.58 7.90
CA SER A 80 7.82 4.56 8.55
C SER A 80 7.70 4.36 10.07
N GLY A 81 8.35 3.34 10.65
CA GLY A 81 8.27 3.02 12.08
C GLY A 81 6.94 2.43 12.54
N THR A 82 6.01 2.19 11.61
CA THR A 82 4.67 1.63 11.90
C THR A 82 4.69 0.11 12.10
N ARG A 83 5.79 -0.55 11.71
CA ARG A 83 6.06 -1.96 11.98
C ARG A 83 7.53 -2.09 12.39
N PRO A 84 7.87 -2.77 13.49
CA PRO A 84 9.27 -3.06 13.80
C PRO A 84 9.87 -3.93 12.69
N PRO A 85 11.10 -3.65 12.22
CA PRO A 85 11.76 -4.49 11.24
C PRO A 85 11.87 -5.91 11.80
N ALA A 86 11.67 -6.92 10.95
CA ALA A 86 11.69 -8.33 11.33
C ALA A 86 13.04 -8.81 11.94
N LEU A 87 14.06 -7.94 11.94
CA LEU A 87 15.38 -8.11 12.55
C LEU A 87 15.33 -8.48 14.04
N THR A 88 14.27 -8.15 14.79
CA THR A 88 14.17 -8.55 16.21
C THR A 88 13.75 -10.00 16.43
N ARG A 89 13.47 -10.81 15.38
CA ARG A 89 13.07 -12.23 15.51
C ARG A 89 14.15 -13.26 15.19
N ARG A 90 15.37 -12.87 14.83
CA ARG A 90 16.49 -13.80 14.72
C ARG A 90 17.77 -13.06 15.07
N GLY A 91 18.45 -13.53 16.12
CA GLY A 91 19.77 -13.05 16.52
C GLY A 91 20.69 -12.98 15.31
N LEU A 92 21.02 -11.76 14.92
CA LEU A 92 22.27 -11.49 14.23
C LEU A 92 23.24 -11.07 15.34
N ALA A 93 24.04 -12.05 15.74
CA ALA A 93 24.95 -12.12 16.90
C ALA A 93 24.29 -12.47 18.24
#